data_AF-A0A8J7ZAQ5-F1
#
_entry.id   AF-A0A8J7ZAQ5-F1
#
_cell.length_a   1.000
_cell.length_b   1.000
_cell.length_c   1.000
_cell.angle_alpha   90.00
_cell.angle_beta   90.00
_cell.angle_gamma   90.00
#
_symmetry.space_group_name_H-M   'P 1'
#
loop_
_entity.id
_entity.type
_entity.pdbx_description
1 polymer ?
#
loop_
_entity_poly.entity_id
_entity_poly.type
_entity_poly.pdbx_seq_one_letter_code
_entity_poly.pdbx_strand_id
1 'polypeptide(L)'
;MTDIFPEPILNLPVADIPLEGLKSYLAQGESYQILFMKFDQDVDLSEHSHNSQWGIVLEGRIELTIDGKTNTYRKGDRYFIPKGIKHSGKIYAGYADITFFNEKDRYKPKE
;
A
#
# COMPACT_ATOMS: atom_id res chain seq x y z
N MET A 1 0.16 21.20 8.68
CA MET A 1 0.26 20.65 7.31
C MET A 1 -1.08 20.05 6.98
N THR A 2 -1.59 20.30 5.79
CA THR A 2 -2.77 19.63 5.25
C THR A 2 -2.46 18.13 5.14
N ASP A 3 -3.42 17.25 5.47
CA ASP A 3 -3.25 15.80 5.27
C ASP A 3 -2.95 15.53 3.78
N ILE A 4 -2.16 14.50 3.49
CA ILE A 4 -1.75 14.18 2.11
C ILE A 4 -2.97 13.81 1.25
N PHE A 5 -4.00 13.25 1.89
CA PHE A 5 -5.23 12.86 1.24
C PHE A 5 -6.33 13.92 1.47
N PRO A 6 -7.08 14.30 0.44
CA PRO A 6 -8.21 15.20 0.56
C PRO A 6 -9.41 14.51 1.24
N GLU A 7 -10.37 15.33 1.70
CA GLU A 7 -11.57 14.90 2.44
C GLU A 7 -12.31 13.69 1.82
N PRO A 8 -12.54 13.60 0.49
CA PRO A 8 -13.23 12.44 -0.07
C PRO A 8 -12.54 11.10 0.18
N ILE A 9 -11.20 11.09 0.26
CA ILE A 9 -10.42 9.89 0.57
C ILE A 9 -10.43 9.63 2.09
N LEU A 10 -10.34 10.70 2.90
CA LEU A 10 -10.38 10.58 4.36
C LEU A 10 -11.72 10.03 4.87
N ASN A 11 -12.80 10.19 4.10
CA ASN A 11 -14.15 9.70 4.39
C ASN A 11 -14.38 8.24 3.95
N LEU A 12 -13.42 7.60 3.27
CA LEU A 12 -13.52 6.18 2.94
C LEU A 12 -13.36 5.30 4.19
N PRO A 13 -13.90 4.06 4.18
CA PRO A 13 -13.64 3.09 5.22
C PRO A 13 -12.13 2.85 5.42
N VAL A 14 -11.69 2.69 6.65
CA VAL A 14 -10.29 2.34 6.94
C VAL A 14 -10.12 0.83 6.77
N ALA A 15 -9.10 0.38 6.06
CA ALA A 15 -8.81 -1.05 5.90
C ALA A 15 -8.33 -1.66 7.23
N ASP A 16 -8.81 -2.88 7.53
CA ASP A 16 -8.36 -3.68 8.66
C ASP A 16 -7.07 -4.43 8.30
N ILE A 17 -5.95 -3.76 8.56
CA ILE A 17 -4.62 -4.28 8.35
C ILE A 17 -3.88 -4.24 9.70
N PRO A 18 -3.43 -5.38 10.23
CA PRO A 18 -2.78 -5.46 11.54
C PRO A 18 -1.31 -5.04 11.46
N LEU A 19 -1.05 -3.84 10.96
CA LEU A 19 0.28 -3.23 10.92
C LEU A 19 0.25 -1.94 11.76
N GLU A 20 1.12 -1.89 12.78
CA GLU A 20 1.29 -0.67 13.56
C GLU A 20 1.84 0.45 12.68
N GLY A 21 1.39 1.67 12.96
CA GLY A 21 1.76 2.87 12.21
C GLY A 21 1.17 2.99 10.80
N LEU A 22 0.38 2.02 10.33
CA LEU A 22 -0.36 2.10 9.07
C LEU A 22 -1.77 2.69 9.28
N LYS A 23 -2.08 3.74 8.53
CA LYS A 23 -3.48 4.12 8.24
C LYS A 23 -3.74 3.99 6.74
N SER A 24 -4.70 3.16 6.37
CA SER A 24 -5.07 2.90 4.98
C SER A 24 -6.55 3.12 4.74
N TYR A 25 -6.90 3.92 3.75
CA TYR A 25 -8.29 4.18 3.34
C TYR A 25 -8.64 3.32 2.13
N LEU A 26 -9.78 2.62 2.19
CA LEU A 26 -10.19 1.57 1.26
C LEU A 26 -11.31 2.06 0.33
N ALA A 27 -11.03 2.12 -0.96
CA ALA A 27 -12.04 2.23 -2.00
C ALA A 27 -12.31 0.86 -2.62
N GLN A 28 -13.56 0.40 -2.54
CA GLN A 28 -14.01 -0.89 -3.07
C GLN A 28 -14.53 -0.75 -4.51
N GLY A 29 -13.96 -1.49 -5.45
CA GLY A 29 -14.50 -1.72 -6.78
C GLY A 29 -15.22 -3.06 -6.92
N GLU A 30 -15.78 -3.35 -8.10
CA GLU A 30 -16.48 -4.64 -8.34
C GLU A 30 -15.55 -5.85 -8.25
N SER A 31 -14.33 -5.72 -8.76
CA SER A 31 -13.31 -6.78 -8.86
C SER A 31 -11.94 -6.39 -8.29
N TYR A 32 -11.82 -5.18 -7.74
CA TYR A 32 -10.54 -4.60 -7.30
C TYR A 32 -10.71 -3.78 -6.01
N GLN A 33 -9.58 -3.44 -5.40
CA GLN A 33 -9.50 -2.49 -4.29
C GLN A 33 -8.42 -1.45 -4.58
N ILE A 34 -8.67 -0.21 -4.16
CA ILE A 34 -7.65 0.85 -4.13
C ILE A 34 -7.45 1.25 -2.67
N LEU A 35 -6.20 1.25 -2.22
CA LEU A 35 -5.82 1.67 -0.89
C LEU A 35 -5.02 2.97 -0.98
N PHE A 36 -5.34 3.91 -0.09
CA PHE A 36 -4.59 5.14 0.13
C PHE A 36 -3.88 5.01 1.46
N MET A 37 -2.59 4.74 1.44
CA MET A 37 -1.84 4.31 2.62
C MET A 37 -0.93 5.42 3.11
N LYS A 38 -0.82 5.58 4.44
CA LYS A 38 0.21 6.37 5.09
C LYS A 38 0.81 5.62 6.27
N PHE A 39 2.12 5.74 6.41
CA PHE A 39 2.91 5.07 7.43
C PHE A 39 3.63 6.12 8.28
N ASP A 40 3.38 6.13 9.59
CA ASP A 40 4.04 7.04 10.53
C ASP A 40 5.22 6.38 11.28
N GLN A 41 5.43 5.09 11.04
CA GLN A 41 6.53 4.29 11.59
C GLN A 41 7.21 3.46 10.50
N ASP A 42 8.43 3.01 10.79
CA ASP A 42 9.09 1.99 9.98
C ASP A 42 8.35 0.66 10.13
N VAL A 43 8.06 0.00 9.01
CA VAL A 43 7.35 -1.28 8.96
C VAL A 43 8.13 -2.26 8.09
N ASP A 44 8.44 -3.43 8.65
CA ASP A 44 8.95 -4.58 7.90
C ASP A 44 7.78 -5.46 7.44
N LEU A 45 7.60 -5.54 6.12
CA LEU A 45 6.58 -6.33 5.47
C LEU A 45 7.16 -7.71 5.11
N SER A 46 6.71 -8.74 5.85
CA SER A 46 7.09 -10.14 5.60
C SER A 46 6.80 -10.59 4.18
N GLU A 47 7.58 -11.56 3.68
CA GLU A 47 7.39 -12.12 2.35
C GLU A 47 6.01 -12.78 2.21
N HIS A 48 5.30 -12.44 1.14
CA HIS A 48 4.01 -13.02 0.80
C HIS A 48 3.72 -12.90 -0.69
N SER A 49 2.58 -13.41 -1.14
CA SER A 49 2.09 -13.26 -2.52
C SER A 49 0.56 -13.24 -2.55
N HIS A 50 0.01 -12.64 -3.60
CA HIS A 50 -1.43 -12.51 -3.84
C HIS A 50 -1.68 -12.15 -5.31
N ASN A 51 -2.86 -11.62 -5.67
CA ASN A 51 -3.11 -11.15 -7.03
C ASN A 51 -2.23 -9.93 -7.38
N SER A 52 -2.29 -9.47 -8.63
CA SER A 52 -1.42 -8.40 -9.10
C SER A 52 -1.67 -7.08 -8.36
N GLN A 53 -0.58 -6.37 -8.04
CA GLN A 53 -0.59 -5.09 -7.34
C GLN A 53 0.20 -4.05 -8.13
N TRP A 54 -0.30 -2.81 -8.16
CA TRP A 54 0.40 -1.67 -8.73
C TRP A 54 0.35 -0.48 -7.77
N GLY A 55 1.50 0.12 -7.48
CA GLY A 55 1.63 1.23 -6.53
C GLY A 55 2.27 2.47 -7.14
N ILE A 56 1.87 3.65 -6.65
CA ILE A 56 2.49 4.94 -6.93
C ILE A 56 2.91 5.57 -5.61
N VAL A 57 4.20 5.88 -5.47
CA VAL A 57 4.72 6.53 -4.26
C VAL A 57 4.40 8.01 -4.28
N LEU A 58 3.71 8.51 -3.25
CA LEU A 58 3.38 9.92 -3.09
C LEU A 58 4.40 10.67 -2.24
N GLU A 59 4.86 10.07 -1.15
CA GLU A 59 5.86 10.65 -0.23
C GLU A 59 6.74 9.56 0.38
N GLY A 60 7.90 9.96 0.90
CA GLY A 60 8.82 9.06 1.59
C GLY A 60 9.53 8.07 0.67
N ARG A 61 9.89 6.91 1.21
CA ARG A 61 10.60 5.84 0.48
C ARG A 61 10.20 4.46 0.97
N ILE A 62 10.27 3.49 0.08
CA ILE A 62 10.07 2.06 0.35
C ILE A 62 11.16 1.26 -0.35
N GLU A 63 11.66 0.22 0.32
CA GLU A 63 12.46 -0.83 -0.31
C GLU A 63 11.57 -2.05 -0.54
N LEU A 64 11.41 -2.49 -1.78
CA LEU A 64 10.64 -3.68 -2.13
C LEU A 64 11.56 -4.71 -2.76
N THR A 65 11.48 -5.93 -2.25
CA THR A 65 12.06 -7.12 -2.89
C THR A 65 10.95 -7.81 -3.65
N ILE A 66 11.06 -7.87 -4.98
CA ILE A 66 10.08 -8.51 -5.87
C ILE A 66 10.83 -9.57 -6.67
N ASP A 67 10.39 -10.83 -6.58
CA ASP A 67 11.06 -11.96 -7.25
C ASP A 67 12.58 -12.02 -6.94
N GLY A 68 12.92 -11.83 -5.65
CA GLY A 68 14.31 -11.82 -5.17
C GLY A 68 15.14 -10.59 -5.54
N LYS A 69 14.56 -9.59 -6.22
CA LYS A 69 15.26 -8.35 -6.61
C LYS A 69 14.78 -7.16 -5.79
N THR A 70 15.69 -6.55 -5.03
CA THR A 70 15.40 -5.37 -4.22
C THR A 70 15.57 -4.09 -5.01
N ASN A 71 14.57 -3.21 -4.95
CA ASN A 71 14.63 -1.85 -5.47
C ASN A 71 14.12 -0.87 -4.41
N THR A 72 14.63 0.37 -4.45
CA THR A 72 14.12 1.48 -3.65
C THR A 72 13.25 2.38 -4.51
N TYR A 73 12.04 2.64 -4.06
CA TYR A 73 11.08 3.54 -4.69
C TYR A 73 10.87 4.79 -3.83
N ARG A 74 10.71 5.94 -4.48
CA ARG A 74 10.52 7.27 -3.87
C ARG A 74 9.41 8.00 -4.60
N LYS A 75 9.05 9.18 -4.09
CA LYS A 75 8.02 10.07 -4.67
C LYS A 75 8.08 10.14 -6.20
N GLY A 76 6.97 9.80 -6.84
CA GLY A 76 6.79 9.78 -8.31
C GLY A 76 7.10 8.44 -8.97
N ASP A 77 7.78 7.52 -8.27
CA ASP A 77 8.06 6.19 -8.78
C ASP A 77 6.80 5.32 -8.77
N ARG A 78 6.80 4.31 -9.64
CA ARG A 78 5.77 3.26 -9.68
C ARG A 78 6.41 1.90 -9.65
N TYR A 79 5.73 0.94 -9.05
CA TYR A 79 6.11 -0.47 -9.09
C TYR A 79 4.91 -1.34 -9.46
N PHE A 80 5.21 -2.48 -10.06
CA PHE A 80 4.23 -3.50 -10.40
C PHE A 80 4.71 -4.85 -9.85
N ILE A 81 3.81 -5.51 -9.12
CA ILE A 81 4.01 -6.85 -8.59
C ILE A 81 3.04 -7.76 -9.36
N PRO A 82 3.54 -8.65 -10.24
CA PRO A 82 2.69 -9.58 -10.96
C PRO A 82 2.00 -10.58 -10.02
N LYS A 83 0.87 -11.13 -10.47
CA LYS A 83 0.11 -12.15 -9.71
C LYS A 83 1.01 -13.31 -9.30
N GLY A 84 0.93 -13.70 -8.03
CA GLY A 84 1.64 -14.86 -7.47
C GLY A 84 3.12 -14.65 -7.21
N ILE A 85 3.70 -13.50 -7.60
CA ILE A 85 5.11 -13.21 -7.34
C ILE A 85 5.30 -12.86 -5.87
N LYS A 86 6.25 -13.56 -5.24
CA LYS A 86 6.67 -13.30 -3.88
C LYS A 86 7.31 -11.93 -3.76
N HIS A 87 6.91 -11.21 -2.73
CA HIS A 87 7.48 -9.92 -2.42
C HIS A 87 7.48 -9.65 -0.92
N SER A 88 8.44 -8.84 -0.50
CA SER A 88 8.60 -8.32 0.85
C SER A 88 9.06 -6.87 0.76
N GLY A 89 9.08 -6.15 1.88
CA GLY A 89 9.60 -4.79 1.84
C GLY A 89 9.90 -4.20 3.19
N LYS A 90 10.65 -3.10 3.16
CA LYS A 90 10.85 -2.20 4.28
C LYS A 90 10.26 -0.85 3.92
N ILE A 91 9.23 -0.46 4.67
CA ILE A 91 8.52 0.80 4.52
C ILE A 91 9.07 1.72 5.60
N TYR A 92 9.47 2.94 5.22
CA TYR A 92 10.05 3.89 6.16
C TYR A 92 9.01 4.91 6.62
N ALA A 93 9.12 5.37 7.86
CA ALA A 93 8.25 6.39 8.43
C ALA A 93 8.13 7.63 7.51
N GLY A 94 6.92 8.15 7.36
CA GLY A 94 6.59 9.24 6.45
C GLY A 94 6.31 8.79 5.00
N TYR A 95 6.24 7.48 4.75
CA TYR A 95 5.82 6.93 3.45
C TYR A 95 4.31 7.06 3.25
N ALA A 96 3.92 7.40 2.03
CA ALA A 96 2.53 7.36 1.60
C ALA A 96 2.42 6.95 0.13
N ASP A 97 1.40 6.17 -0.20
CA ASP A 97 1.14 5.70 -1.56
C ASP A 97 -0.34 5.59 -1.92
N ILE A 98 -0.57 5.36 -3.20
CA ILE A 98 -1.83 4.83 -3.72
C ILE A 98 -1.52 3.49 -4.34
N THR A 99 -2.21 2.46 -3.88
CA THR A 99 -2.01 1.09 -4.34
C THR A 99 -3.31 0.51 -4.89
N PHE A 100 -3.26 0.07 -6.14
CA PHE A 100 -4.31 -0.73 -6.78
C PHE A 100 -4.02 -2.22 -6.57
N PHE A 101 -5.00 -2.96 -6.06
CA PHE A 101 -5.01 -4.40 -5.95
C PHE A 101 -6.06 -4.98 -6.91
N ASN A 102 -5.63 -5.87 -7.81
CA ASN A 102 -6.54 -6.61 -8.69
C ASN A 102 -7.21 -7.78 -7.96
N GLU A 103 -7.75 -7.51 -6.77
CA GLU A 103 -8.31 -8.49 -5.85
C GLU A 103 -9.43 -7.83 -5.06
N LYS A 104 -10.63 -8.38 -5.17
CA LYS A 104 -11.85 -7.77 -4.62
C LYS A 104 -11.87 -7.77 -3.10
N ASP A 105 -11.33 -8.82 -2.50
CA ASP A 105 -11.51 -9.22 -1.11
C ASP A 105 -10.18 -9.29 -0.34
N ARG A 106 -9.15 -8.58 -0.83
CA ARG A 106 -7.82 -8.55 -0.21
C ARG A 106 -7.86 -8.02 1.23
N TYR A 107 -8.61 -6.95 1.48
CA TYR A 107 -8.78 -6.34 2.79
C TYR A 107 -10.25 -6.07 3.12
N LYS A 108 -10.60 -6.14 4.40
CA LYS A 108 -11.91 -5.75 4.92
C LYS A 108 -11.85 -4.33 5.49
N PRO A 109 -12.96 -3.59 5.55
CA PRO A 109 -13.00 -2.38 6.38
C PRO A 109 -12.91 -2.76 7.86
N LYS A 110 -12.31 -1.89 8.69
CA LYS A 110 -12.40 -1.97 10.15
C LYS A 110 -13.86 -1.75 10.58
N GLU A 111 -14.28 -2.51 11.59
CA GLU A 111 -15.57 -2.32 12.27
C GLU A 111 -15.59 -1.05 13.14
#